data_AF-A0A0A7DKC9-F1
#
_entry.id   AF-A0A0A7DKC9-F1
#
_cell.length_a   1.000
_cell.length_b   1.000
_cell.length_c   1.000
_cell.angle_alpha   90.00
_cell.angle_beta   90.00
_cell.angle_gamma   90.00
#
_symmetry.space_group_name_H-M   'P 1'
#
loop_
_entity.id
_entity.type
_entity.pdbx_description
1 polymer ?
#
loop_
_entity_poly.entity_id
_entity_poly.type
_entity_poly.pdbx_seq_one_letter_code
_entity_poly.pdbx_strand_id
1 'polypeptide(L)' 'VPELTSQMFDAKNMMAASDPRHGRYLTVAAYFRGKVSMKEVEENM' A
#
# COMPACT_ATOMS: atom_id res chain seq x y z
N VAL A 1 -3.28 3.56 10.11
CA VAL A 1 -3.66 2.82 8.88
C VAL A 1 -3.52 3.67 7.62
N PRO A 2 -4.16 4.85 7.48
CA PRO A 2 -4.08 5.66 6.25
C PRO A 2 -2.67 6.02 5.81
N GLU A 3 -1.81 6.37 6.76
CA GLU A 3 -0.41 6.68 6.48
C GLU A 3 0.34 5.46 5.93
N LEU A 4 0.14 4.28 6.53
CA LEU A 4 0.76 3.03 6.07
C LEU A 4 0.24 2.62 4.69
N THR A 5 -1.06 2.75 4.43
CA THR A 5 -1.64 2.47 3.11
C THR A 5 -1.07 3.42 2.06
N SER A 6 -0.97 4.71 2.36
CA SER A 6 -0.40 5.70 1.43
C SER A 6 1.08 5.43 1.15
N GLN A 7 1.85 5.03 2.17
CA GLN A 7 3.27 4.71 2.04
C GLN A 7 3.53 3.48 1.14
N MET A 8 2.57 2.55 1.00
CA MET A 8 2.71 1.39 0.10
C MET A 8 2.88 1.77 -1.37
N PHE A 9 2.39 2.95 -1.77
CA PHE A 9 2.43 3.42 -3.16
C PHE A 9 3.53 4.45 -3.41
N ASP A 10 4.39 4.74 -2.42
CA ASP A 10 5.56 5.59 -2.61
C ASP A 10 6.70 4.78 -3.24
N ALA A 11 7.25 5.28 -4.36
CA ALA A 11 8.38 4.68 -5.05
C ALA A 11 9.60 4.50 -4.14
N LYS A 12 9.75 5.32 -3.09
CA LYS A 12 10.85 5.22 -2.12
C LYS A 12 10.80 3.93 -1.28
N ASN A 13 9.60 3.38 -1.09
CA ASN A 13 9.39 2.16 -0.29
C ASN A 13 9.33 0.91 -1.16
N MET A 14 9.47 1.04 -2.48
CA MET A 14 9.49 -0.09 -3.39
C MET A 14 10.81 -0.84 -3.30
N MET A 15 10.74 -2.16 -3.14
CA MET A 15 11.93 -3.02 -3.13
C MET A 15 12.59 -3.18 -4.52
N ALA A 16 11.96 -2.65 -5.56
CA ALA A 16 12.47 -2.61 -6.92
C ALA A 16 12.64 -1.14 -7.35
N ALA A 17 13.63 -0.88 -8.21
CA ALA A 17 13.86 0.43 -8.82
C ALA A 17 12.84 0.71 -9.93
N SER A 18 11.56 0.79 -9.55
CA SER A 18 10.43 1.08 -10.42
C SER A 18 9.50 2.09 -9.75
N ASP A 19 9.00 3.04 -10.54
CA ASP A 19 7.99 3.98 -10.07
C ASP A 19 6.59 3.44 -10.43
N PRO A 20 5.77 3.08 -9.44
CA PRO A 20 4.41 2.56 -9.68
C PRO A 20 3.50 3.56 -10.41
N ARG A 21 3.82 4.85 -10.42
CA ARG A 21 3.04 5.90 -11.11
C ARG A 21 3.19 5.85 -12.63
N HIS A 22 4.27 5.25 -13.15
CA HIS A 22 4.56 5.15 -14.57
C HIS A 22 4.04 3.85 -15.22
N GLY A 23 3.07 3.18 -14.60
CA GLY A 23 2.52 1.92 -15.07
C GLY A 23 1.06 1.72 -14.69
N ARG A 24 0.58 0.47 -14.81
CA ARG A 24 -0.75 0.05 -14.36
C ARG A 24 -0.62 -1.19 -13.51
N TYR A 25 -1.42 -1.26 -12.46
CA TYR A 25 -1.52 -2.46 -11.64
C TYR A 25 -2.43 -3.50 -12.31
N LEU A 26 -1.93 -4.73 -12.45
CA LEU A 26 -2.74 -5.88 -12.87
C LEU A 26 -3.36 -6.57 -11.65
N THR A 27 -2.57 -6.72 -10.59
CA THR A 27 -2.97 -7.32 -9.31
C THR A 27 -2.22 -6.60 -8.19
N VAL A 28 -2.90 -6.30 -7.07
CA VAL A 28 -2.29 -5.74 -5.86
C VAL A 28 -2.84 -6.50 -4.65
N ALA A 29 -1.98 -6.77 -3.67
CA ALA A 29 -2.37 -7.30 -2.38
C ALA A 29 -1.65 -6.52 -1.27
N ALA A 30 -2.39 -6.11 -0.25
CA ALA A 30 -1.82 -5.50 0.95
C ALA A 30 -1.92 -6.45 2.13
N TYR A 31 -0.82 -6.57 2.87
CA TYR A 31 -0.74 -7.39 4.06
C TYR A 31 -0.49 -6.49 5.27
N PHE A 32 -1.48 -6.39 6.16
CA PHE A 32 -1.37 -5.65 7.41
C PHE A 32 -1.05 -6.61 8.55
N ARG A 33 -0.12 -6.21 9.42
CA ARG A 33 0.29 -7.00 10.60
C ARG A 33 0.29 -6.13 11.84
N GLY A 34 -0.21 -6.66 12.95
CA GLY A 34 -0.28 -5.98 14.25
C GLY A 34 -1.71 -5.72 14.71
N LYS A 35 -1.88 -4.83 15.70
CA LYS A 35 -3.21 -4.40 16.19
C LYS A 35 -3.83 -3.42 15.20
N VAL A 36 -4.42 -3.94 14.15
CA VAL A 36 -5.05 -3.16 13.07
C VAL A 36 -6.51 -3.56 12.97
N SER A 37 -7.42 -2.58 12.95
CA SER A 37 -8.84 -2.82 12.72
C SER A 37 -9.10 -3.06 11.23
N MET A 38 -9.79 -4.14 10.89
CA MET A 38 -10.17 -4.42 9.49
C MET A 38 -11.04 -3.31 8.89
N LYS A 39 -11.91 -2.70 9.71
CA LYS A 39 -12.76 -1.60 9.25
C LYS A 39 -11.94 -0.38 8.85
N GLU A 40 -10.94 -0.02 9.65
CA GLU A 40 -10.06 1.11 9.33
C GLU A 40 -9.20 0.84 8.10
N VAL A 41 -8.88 -0.43 7.81
CA VAL A 41 -8.17 -0.80 6.58
C VAL A 41 -9.07 -0.58 5.37
N GLU A 42 -10.32 -1.05 5.40
CA GLU A 42 -11.25 -0.88 4.28
C GLU A 42 -11.59 0.60 4.01
N GLU A 43 -11.73 1.43 5.04
CA GLU A 43 -12.02 2.86 4.86
C GLU A 43 -10.82 3.67 4.32
N ASN A 44 -9.59 3.18 4.49
CA ASN A 44 -8.36 3.90 4.16
C ASN A 44 -7.53 3.25 3.04
N MET A 45 -8.09 2.24 2.36
CA MET A 45 -7.44 1.54 1.24
C MET A 45 -8.12 1.89 -0.08
#